data_AF-D8UEH1-F1
#
_entry.id   AF-D8UEH1-F1
#
_cell.length_a   1.000
_cell.length_b   1.000
_cell.length_c   1.000
_cell.angle_alpha   90.00
_cell.angle_beta   90.00
_cell.angle_gamma   90.00
#
_symmetry.space_group_name_H-M   'P 1'
#
loop_
_entity.id
_entity.type
_entity.pdbx_description
1 polymer ?
#
loop_
_entity_poly.entity_id
_entity_poly.type
_entity_poly.pdbx_seq_one_letter_code
_entity_poly.pdbx_strand_id
1 'polypeptide(L)'
;LRQLRRLHFVAADAVQASQLSSSGDVVRSYDLVSITPKTERLNHPACTSLEVDLICLELWQRMTIKLRAPAIKAALRRGIYFEICYAPGLREPTARRNLFCNAQALVRVTRGKHILLSSSARSAFEVRSPLELVHMATLFGLTSKQAQVRVKRATCRSTTRELRGLGE
;
A
#
# COMPACT_ATOMS: atom_id res chain seq x y z
N LEU A 1 10.07 -14.93 -15.48
CA LEU A 1 9.37 -14.26 -14.35
C LEU A 1 10.44 -13.71 -13.40
N ARG A 2 10.33 -12.45 -12.95
CA ARG A 2 11.21 -11.90 -11.91
C ARG A 2 10.45 -11.99 -10.57
N GLN A 3 11.03 -12.66 -9.59
CA GLN A 3 10.48 -12.75 -8.24
C GLN A 3 11.25 -11.77 -7.34
N LEU A 4 10.51 -10.96 -6.58
CA LEU A 4 11.06 -10.00 -5.62
C LEU A 4 10.77 -10.48 -4.19
N ARG A 5 11.63 -10.10 -3.25
CA ARG A 5 11.48 -10.35 -1.82
C ARG A 5 11.03 -9.07 -1.13
N ARG A 6 9.91 -9.16 -0.43
CA ARG A 6 9.33 -8.06 0.34
C ARG A 6 9.38 -8.39 1.83
N LEU A 7 9.89 -7.46 2.63
CA LEU A 7 9.78 -7.50 4.09
C LEU A 7 8.57 -6.67 4.53
N HIS A 8 7.67 -7.27 5.31
CA HIS A 8 6.46 -6.62 5.79
C HIS A 8 6.42 -6.57 7.31
N PHE A 9 6.24 -5.37 7.87
CA PHE A 9 6.10 -5.15 9.30
C PHE A 9 4.66 -4.84 9.67
N VAL A 10 4.17 -5.46 10.73
CA VAL A 10 2.92 -5.05 11.37
C VAL A 10 3.28 -4.42 12.70
N ALA A 11 3.06 -3.12 12.84
CA ALA A 11 3.46 -2.37 14.02
C ALA A 11 2.23 -1.78 14.73
N ALA A 12 2.15 -2.01 16.04
CA ALA A 12 1.16 -1.44 16.94
C ALA A 12 1.71 -0.23 17.72
N ASP A 13 3.00 -0.22 18.02
CA ASP A 13 3.67 0.86 18.74
C ASP A 13 4.96 1.35 18.05
N ALA A 14 5.48 2.48 18.56
CA ALA A 14 6.69 3.11 18.03
C ALA A 14 7.97 2.31 18.27
N VAL A 15 7.99 1.41 19.27
CA VAL A 15 9.14 0.57 19.58
C VAL A 15 9.29 -0.52 18.51
N GLN A 16 8.18 -1.15 18.12
CA GLN A 16 8.15 -2.08 16.98
C GLN A 16 8.53 -1.39 15.67
N ALA A 17 8.13 -0.13 15.49
CA ALA A 17 8.50 0.65 14.31
C ALA A 17 9.98 1.05 14.28
N SER A 18 10.61 1.33 15.43
CA SER A 18 12.02 1.73 15.50
C SER A 18 12.98 0.56 15.23
N GLN A 19 12.53 -0.69 15.42
CA GLN A 19 13.29 -1.88 15.02
C GLN A 19 13.62 -1.90 13.51
N LEU A 20 12.82 -1.19 12.70
CA LEU A 20 13.09 -1.01 11.27
C LEU A 20 14.41 -0.26 11.04
N SER A 21 14.71 0.73 11.86
CA SER A 21 15.92 1.54 11.76
C SER A 21 17.15 0.83 12.33
N SER A 22 16.98 -0.02 13.35
CA SER A 22 18.09 -0.75 13.97
C SER A 22 18.53 -2.00 13.20
N SER A 23 17.69 -2.53 12.30
CA SER A 23 17.94 -3.77 11.55
C SER A 23 18.45 -3.49 10.12
N GLY A 24 19.28 -2.46 9.94
CA GLY A 24 19.62 -1.88 8.64
C GLY A 24 20.11 -2.88 7.59
N ASP A 25 20.99 -3.82 7.95
CA ASP A 25 21.58 -4.77 6.98
C ASP A 25 20.58 -5.85 6.54
N VAL A 26 19.73 -6.32 7.47
CA VAL A 26 18.65 -7.24 7.14
C VAL A 26 17.64 -6.55 6.24
N VAL A 27 17.25 -5.32 6.55
CA VAL A 27 16.30 -4.52 5.75
C VAL A 27 16.84 -4.24 4.35
N ARG A 28 18.15 -3.99 4.20
CA ARG A 28 18.81 -3.79 2.89
C ARG A 28 18.86 -5.04 2.02
N SER A 29 18.74 -6.23 2.60
CA SER A 29 18.73 -7.49 1.84
C SER A 29 17.43 -7.72 1.05
N TYR A 30 16.35 -6.98 1.33
CA TYR A 30 15.06 -7.10 0.65
C TYR A 30 14.89 -6.05 -0.46
N ASP A 31 14.13 -6.39 -1.50
CA ASP A 31 13.85 -5.49 -2.62
C ASP A 31 12.85 -4.39 -2.26
N LEU A 32 11.94 -4.70 -1.33
CA LEU A 32 10.83 -3.84 -0.90
C LEU A 32 10.59 -3.97 0.61
N VAL A 33 10.30 -2.83 1.24
CA VAL A 33 9.94 -2.76 2.66
C VAL A 33 8.56 -2.15 2.80
N SER A 34 7.70 -2.78 3.61
CA SER A 34 6.36 -2.25 3.85
C SER A 34 5.90 -2.37 5.29
N ILE A 35 4.92 -1.55 5.64
CA ILE A 35 4.36 -1.50 6.99
C ILE A 35 2.83 -1.45 7.00
N THR A 36 2.21 -2.19 7.91
CA THR A 36 0.81 -2.00 8.32
C THR A 36 0.80 -1.28 9.67
N PRO A 37 0.51 0.03 9.72
CA PRO A 37 0.33 0.72 10.99
C PRO A 37 -1.03 0.34 11.60
N LYS A 38 -1.04 -0.16 12.84
CA LYS A 38 -2.30 -0.53 13.55
C LYS A 38 -2.88 0.63 14.37
N THR A 39 -2.11 1.69 14.59
CA THR A 39 -2.54 2.83 15.42
C THR A 39 -2.42 4.15 14.66
N GLU A 40 -3.28 5.11 15.03
CA GLU A 40 -3.23 6.47 14.46
C GLU A 40 -1.89 7.16 14.77
N ARG A 41 -1.33 6.87 15.95
CA ARG A 41 -0.01 7.37 16.38
C ARG A 41 1.12 6.90 15.45
N LEU A 42 1.01 5.71 14.87
CA LEU A 42 1.99 5.18 13.92
C LEU A 42 1.74 5.59 12.46
N ASN A 43 0.50 5.91 12.09
CA ASN A 43 0.19 6.29 10.72
C ASN A 43 0.93 7.58 10.29
N HIS A 44 1.07 8.54 11.21
CA HIS A 44 1.82 9.77 10.93
C HIS A 44 3.31 9.51 10.64
N PRO A 45 4.11 8.89 11.55
CA PRO A 45 5.51 8.59 11.29
C PRO A 45 5.70 7.64 10.10
N ALA A 46 4.78 6.69 9.85
CA ALA A 46 4.82 5.87 8.62
C ALA A 46 4.81 6.73 7.36
N CYS A 47 4.03 7.82 7.35
CA CYS A 47 3.99 8.76 6.25
C CYS A 47 5.18 9.73 6.22
N THR A 48 5.72 10.15 7.37
CA THR A 48 6.67 11.27 7.44
C THR A 48 8.12 10.87 7.67
N SER A 49 8.41 9.86 8.51
CA SER A 49 9.77 9.56 8.96
C SER A 49 10.25 8.14 8.66
N LEU A 50 9.38 7.12 8.74
CA LEU A 50 9.81 5.72 8.60
C LEU A 50 10.29 5.41 7.18
N GLU A 51 11.41 4.69 7.06
CA GLU A 51 12.01 4.30 5.79
C GLU A 51 11.33 3.06 5.19
N VAL A 52 10.13 3.26 4.67
CA VAL A 52 9.31 2.22 4.02
C VAL A 52 8.98 2.60 2.60
N ASP A 53 8.79 1.61 1.73
CA ASP A 53 8.39 1.81 0.34
C ASP A 53 6.88 1.79 0.17
N LEU A 54 6.19 0.96 0.98
CA LEU A 54 4.76 0.77 0.95
C LEU A 54 4.12 0.93 2.34
N ILE A 55 2.97 1.58 2.39
CA ILE A 55 2.07 1.60 3.55
C ILE A 55 0.84 0.79 3.20
N CYS A 56 0.62 -0.28 3.95
CA CYS A 56 -0.48 -1.22 3.78
C CYS A 56 -1.60 -0.82 4.73
N LEU A 57 -2.78 -0.51 4.18
CA LEU A 57 -3.93 -0.15 4.99
C LEU A 57 -4.95 -1.29 4.95
N GLU A 58 -5.43 -1.72 6.13
CA GLU A 58 -6.49 -2.72 6.25
C GLU A 58 -7.87 -2.11 5.93
N LEU A 59 -8.05 -1.68 4.69
CA LEU A 59 -9.24 -0.95 4.23
C LEU A 59 -10.54 -1.77 4.31
N TRP A 60 -10.43 -3.10 4.41
CA TRP A 60 -11.57 -3.99 4.57
C TRP A 60 -12.17 -3.99 6.00
N GLN A 61 -11.46 -3.44 6.99
CA GLN A 61 -11.99 -3.26 8.34
C GLN A 61 -12.69 -1.92 8.50
N ARG A 62 -13.43 -1.75 9.59
CA ARG A 62 -13.87 -0.42 10.02
C ARG A 62 -12.64 0.43 10.30
N MET A 63 -12.48 1.52 9.56
CA MET A 63 -11.26 2.32 9.61
C MET A 63 -11.18 3.10 10.93
N THR A 64 -10.18 2.78 11.74
CA THR A 64 -9.83 3.50 12.97
C THR A 64 -8.82 4.63 12.72
N ILE A 65 -8.08 4.55 11.62
CA ILE A 65 -7.01 5.48 11.27
C ILE A 65 -7.54 6.59 10.37
N LYS A 66 -7.31 7.85 10.75
CA LYS A 66 -7.71 9.01 9.93
C LYS A 66 -6.70 9.26 8.81
N LEU A 67 -7.20 9.33 7.57
CA LEU A 67 -6.44 9.72 6.39
C LEU A 67 -6.22 11.24 6.33
N ARG A 68 -5.29 11.75 7.14
CA ARG A 68 -4.95 13.18 7.15
C ARG A 68 -4.19 13.58 5.88
N ALA A 69 -4.76 14.51 5.12
CA ALA A 69 -4.18 14.98 3.86
C ALA A 69 -2.72 15.46 3.96
N PRO A 70 -2.27 16.19 5.02
CA PRO A 70 -0.86 16.58 5.16
C PRO A 70 0.09 15.39 5.24
N ALA A 71 -0.26 14.36 6.03
CA ALA A 71 0.55 13.16 6.18
C ALA A 71 0.63 12.37 4.87
N ILE A 72 -0.52 12.13 4.23
CA ILE A 72 -0.57 11.43 2.94
C ILE A 72 0.25 12.18 1.88
N LYS A 73 0.13 13.50 1.79
CA LYS A 73 0.94 14.31 0.85
C LYS A 73 2.44 14.21 1.14
N ALA A 74 2.84 14.13 2.42
CA ALA A 74 4.24 13.90 2.79
C ALA A 74 4.73 12.54 2.29
N ALA A 75 3.96 11.48 2.51
CA ALA A 75 4.27 10.15 1.99
C ALA A 75 4.42 10.14 0.46
N LEU A 76 3.52 10.82 -0.26
CA LEU A 76 3.59 10.95 -1.71
C LEU A 76 4.87 11.65 -2.18
N ARG A 77 5.28 12.75 -1.52
CA ARG A 77 6.54 13.45 -1.86
C ARG A 77 7.77 12.57 -1.64
N ARG A 78 7.71 11.69 -0.65
CA ARG A 78 8.77 10.70 -0.35
C ARG A 78 8.75 9.49 -1.29
N GLY A 79 7.85 9.46 -2.28
CA GLY A 79 7.75 8.33 -3.21
C GLY A 79 7.12 7.07 -2.62
N ILE A 80 6.47 7.17 -1.46
CA ILE A 80 5.82 6.02 -0.79
C ILE A 80 4.49 5.72 -1.46
N TYR A 81 4.17 4.43 -1.59
CA TYR A 81 2.91 3.95 -2.15
C TYR A 81 1.98 3.41 -1.07
N PHE A 82 0.68 3.60 -1.28
CA PHE A 82 -0.35 2.99 -0.45
C PHE A 82 -0.86 1.72 -1.12
N GLU A 83 -0.80 0.60 -0.40
CA GLU A 83 -1.26 -0.69 -0.86
C GLU A 83 -2.72 -0.93 -0.45
N ILE A 84 -3.54 -1.32 -1.43
CA ILE A 84 -4.93 -1.76 -1.26
C ILE A 84 -4.97 -3.27 -1.51
N CYS A 85 -5.10 -4.04 -0.43
CA CYS A 85 -5.26 -5.49 -0.47
C CYS A 85 -6.74 -5.83 -0.67
N TYR A 86 -7.12 -6.33 -1.85
CA TYR A 86 -8.53 -6.52 -2.17
C TYR A 86 -9.13 -7.83 -1.67
N ALA A 87 -8.39 -8.95 -1.68
CA ALA A 87 -9.00 -10.26 -1.42
C ALA A 87 -9.66 -10.38 -0.04
N PRO A 88 -9.05 -9.87 1.06
CA PRO A 88 -9.70 -9.92 2.36
C PRO A 88 -11.05 -9.19 2.40
N GLY A 89 -11.19 -8.11 1.64
CA GLY A 89 -12.44 -7.36 1.54
C GLY A 89 -13.50 -8.03 0.67
N LEU A 90 -13.17 -9.04 -0.13
CA LEU A 90 -14.17 -9.72 -0.96
C LEU A 90 -14.87 -10.89 -0.27
N ARG A 91 -14.34 -11.37 0.87
CA ARG A 91 -14.81 -12.56 1.57
C ARG A 91 -16.17 -12.37 2.26
N GLU A 92 -16.42 -11.19 2.80
CA GLU A 92 -17.63 -10.89 3.58
C GLU A 92 -18.31 -9.61 3.07
N PRO A 93 -19.66 -9.52 3.09
CA PRO A 93 -20.37 -8.32 2.63
C PRO A 93 -20.00 -7.04 3.38
N THR A 94 -19.78 -7.12 4.69
CA THR A 94 -19.38 -6.00 5.54
C THR A 94 -17.97 -5.52 5.20
N ALA A 95 -17.02 -6.47 5.08
CA ALA A 95 -15.65 -6.20 4.67
C ALA A 95 -15.59 -5.58 3.26
N ARG A 96 -16.47 -6.03 2.35
CA ARG A 96 -16.60 -5.49 0.99
C ARG A 96 -17.06 -4.05 1.02
N ARG A 97 -18.11 -3.74 1.77
CA ARG A 97 -18.57 -2.35 1.92
C ARG A 97 -17.47 -1.45 2.46
N ASN A 98 -16.78 -1.88 3.52
CA ASN A 98 -15.68 -1.13 4.12
C ASN A 98 -14.54 -0.90 3.12
N LEU A 99 -14.11 -1.95 2.41
CA LEU A 99 -13.03 -1.87 1.42
C LEU A 99 -13.33 -0.78 0.39
N PHE A 100 -14.52 -0.80 -0.22
CA PHE A 100 -14.87 0.17 -1.26
C PHE A 100 -14.97 1.60 -0.70
N CYS A 101 -15.65 1.80 0.43
CA CYS A 101 -15.76 3.13 1.05
C CYS A 101 -14.39 3.71 1.45
N ASN A 102 -13.56 2.90 2.10
CA ASN A 102 -12.25 3.34 2.59
C ASN A 102 -11.25 3.52 1.44
N ALA A 103 -11.28 2.66 0.42
CA ALA A 103 -10.47 2.82 -0.79
C ALA A 103 -10.84 4.10 -1.55
N GLN A 104 -12.12 4.42 -1.69
CA GLN A 104 -12.56 5.70 -2.28
C GLN A 104 -12.06 6.90 -1.50
N ALA A 105 -12.08 6.84 -0.16
CA ALA A 105 -11.53 7.89 0.69
C ALA A 105 -10.02 8.07 0.46
N LEU A 106 -9.26 6.97 0.37
CA LEU A 106 -7.83 6.98 0.08
C LEU A 106 -7.53 7.53 -1.32
N VAL A 107 -8.26 7.08 -2.34
CA VAL A 107 -8.12 7.56 -3.72
C VAL A 107 -8.38 9.07 -3.79
N ARG A 108 -9.39 9.57 -3.10
CA ARG A 108 -9.69 11.00 -3.04
C ARG A 108 -8.54 11.81 -2.43
N VAL A 109 -7.99 11.37 -1.29
CA VAL A 109 -6.90 12.09 -0.61
C VAL A 109 -5.60 12.04 -1.41
N THR A 110 -5.30 10.89 -2.02
CA THR A 110 -4.11 10.70 -2.87
C THR A 110 -4.26 11.31 -4.26
N ARG A 111 -5.47 11.75 -4.64
CA ARG A 111 -5.85 12.10 -6.03
C ARG A 111 -5.53 11.00 -7.02
N GLY A 112 -5.69 9.76 -6.55
CA GLY A 112 -5.35 8.56 -7.29
C GLY A 112 -3.88 8.47 -7.65
N LYS A 113 -2.94 8.98 -6.82
CA LYS A 113 -1.47 8.84 -6.98
C LYS A 113 -0.91 7.80 -6.00
N HIS A 114 0.16 7.12 -6.43
CA HIS A 114 0.92 6.15 -5.63
C HIS A 114 0.04 5.10 -4.92
N ILE A 115 -0.82 4.45 -5.72
CA ILE A 115 -1.68 3.37 -5.25
C ILE A 115 -1.18 2.07 -5.87
N LEU A 116 -0.97 1.07 -5.01
CA LEU A 116 -0.67 -0.30 -5.38
C LEU A 116 -1.89 -1.17 -5.09
N LEU A 117 -2.29 -2.00 -6.06
CA LEU A 117 -3.31 -3.01 -5.85
C LEU A 117 -2.64 -4.37 -5.68
N SER A 118 -3.03 -5.09 -4.64
CA SER A 118 -2.54 -6.45 -4.40
C SER A 118 -3.65 -7.34 -3.89
N SER A 119 -3.48 -8.65 -4.07
CA SER A 119 -4.49 -9.62 -3.67
C SER A 119 -4.42 -9.93 -2.17
N SER A 120 -3.22 -10.14 -1.62
CA SER A 120 -3.06 -10.81 -0.32
C SER A 120 -3.89 -12.10 -0.23
N ALA A 121 -3.99 -12.80 -1.36
CA ALA A 121 -4.80 -13.99 -1.54
C ALA A 121 -4.29 -15.14 -0.67
N ARG A 122 -5.21 -15.87 -0.03
CA ARG A 122 -4.94 -17.14 0.68
C ARG A 122 -5.13 -18.36 -0.21
N SER A 123 -5.83 -18.18 -1.33
CA SER A 123 -6.12 -19.24 -2.30
C SER A 123 -6.02 -18.70 -3.72
N ALA A 124 -5.69 -19.57 -4.68
CA ALA A 124 -5.62 -19.22 -6.10
C ALA A 124 -6.94 -18.62 -6.62
N PHE A 125 -8.09 -19.04 -6.08
CA PHE A 125 -9.42 -18.53 -6.44
C PHE A 125 -9.66 -17.07 -6.07
N GLU A 126 -8.83 -16.48 -5.20
CA GLU A 126 -8.92 -15.08 -4.82
C GLU A 126 -8.09 -14.15 -5.74
N VAL A 127 -7.26 -14.72 -6.61
CA VAL A 127 -6.50 -13.94 -7.59
C VAL A 127 -7.44 -13.47 -8.70
N ARG A 128 -7.25 -12.24 -9.17
CA ARG A 128 -8.03 -11.62 -10.24
C ARG A 128 -7.16 -11.32 -11.44
N SER A 129 -7.78 -11.36 -12.62
CA SER A 129 -7.08 -11.00 -13.85
C SER A 129 -6.70 -9.52 -13.85
N PRO A 130 -5.66 -9.10 -14.59
CA PRO A 130 -5.28 -7.69 -14.68
C PRO A 130 -6.43 -6.79 -15.14
N LEU A 131 -7.31 -7.27 -16.02
CA LEU A 131 -8.47 -6.50 -16.49
C LEU A 131 -9.50 -6.29 -15.38
N GLU A 132 -9.80 -7.32 -14.59
CA GLU A 132 -10.66 -7.17 -13.40
C GLU A 132 -10.07 -6.20 -12.40
N LEU A 133 -8.74 -6.20 -12.20
CA LEU A 133 -8.09 -5.22 -11.34
C LEU A 133 -8.28 -3.79 -11.84
N VAL A 134 -8.25 -3.55 -13.15
CA VAL A 134 -8.54 -2.22 -13.73
C VAL A 134 -9.97 -1.80 -13.40
N HIS A 135 -10.95 -2.69 -13.59
CA HIS A 135 -12.35 -2.39 -13.26
C HIS A 135 -12.53 -2.16 -11.75
N MET A 136 -11.96 -2.99 -10.89
CA MET A 136 -11.99 -2.78 -9.45
C MET A 136 -11.38 -1.43 -9.05
N ALA A 137 -10.25 -1.07 -9.65
CA ALA A 137 -9.61 0.21 -9.39
C ALA A 137 -10.49 1.40 -9.79
N THR A 138 -11.25 1.27 -10.88
CA THR A 138 -12.24 2.29 -11.27
C THR A 138 -13.40 2.41 -10.27
N LEU A 139 -13.86 1.29 -9.69
CA LEU A 139 -14.87 1.32 -8.63
C LEU A 139 -14.35 1.97 -7.33
N PHE A 140 -13.05 1.88 -7.07
CA PHE A 140 -12.39 2.64 -6.00
C PHE A 140 -12.27 4.14 -6.30
N GLY A 141 -12.68 4.61 -7.49
CA GLY A 141 -12.70 6.03 -7.86
C GLY A 141 -11.50 6.49 -8.68
N LEU A 142 -10.66 5.58 -9.18
CA LEU A 142 -9.65 5.93 -10.18
C LEU A 142 -10.28 6.14 -11.55
N THR A 143 -9.70 7.03 -12.36
CA THR A 143 -10.06 7.09 -13.78
C THR A 143 -9.54 5.87 -14.52
N SER A 144 -10.17 5.48 -15.64
CA SER A 144 -9.72 4.33 -16.45
C SER A 144 -8.23 4.42 -16.81
N LYS A 145 -7.75 5.61 -17.20
CA LYS A 145 -6.33 5.86 -17.48
C LYS A 145 -5.45 5.65 -16.24
N GLN A 146 -5.86 6.15 -15.07
CA GLN A 146 -5.12 5.94 -13.82
C GLN A 146 -5.09 4.45 -13.44
N ALA A 147 -6.22 3.76 -13.51
CA ALA A 147 -6.37 2.35 -13.21
C ALA A 147 -5.43 1.49 -14.07
N GLN A 148 -5.45 1.68 -15.39
CA GLN A 148 -4.55 0.98 -16.31
C GLN A 148 -3.08 1.23 -16.00
N VAL A 149 -2.71 2.49 -15.73
CA VAL A 149 -1.33 2.84 -15.36
C VAL A 149 -0.93 2.15 -14.06
N ARG A 150 -1.83 2.05 -13.06
CA ARG A 150 -1.50 1.41 -11.78
C ARG A 150 -1.37 -0.09 -11.88
N VAL A 151 -2.28 -0.76 -12.57
CA VAL A 151 -2.17 -2.21 -12.76
C VAL A 151 -0.92 -2.56 -13.58
N LYS A 152 -0.57 -1.76 -14.62
CA LYS A 152 0.64 -2.01 -15.44
C LYS A 152 1.95 -1.65 -14.73
N ARG A 153 2.01 -0.55 -13.97
CA ARG A 153 3.24 -0.06 -13.31
C ARG A 153 3.50 -0.69 -11.95
N ALA A 154 2.46 -1.15 -11.25
CA ALA A 154 2.58 -1.89 -9.98
C ALA A 154 3.51 -3.11 -10.07
N THR A 155 3.76 -3.60 -11.29
CA THR A 155 4.37 -4.90 -11.54
C THR A 155 5.86 -4.99 -11.24
N CYS A 156 6.69 -3.92 -11.20
CA CYS A 156 8.09 -4.10 -10.73
C CYS A 156 8.99 -2.87 -10.61
N ARG A 157 8.89 -1.81 -11.44
CA ARG A 157 10.04 -0.89 -11.61
C ARG A 157 10.05 0.38 -10.77
N SER A 158 8.89 0.98 -10.47
CA SER A 158 8.88 2.30 -9.80
C SER A 158 9.08 2.21 -8.28
N THR A 159 8.92 1.02 -7.71
CA THR A 159 8.78 0.85 -6.26
C THR A 159 10.00 0.17 -5.64
N THR A 160 10.85 -0.50 -6.43
CA THR A 160 12.06 -1.18 -5.95
C THR A 160 13.13 -0.17 -5.57
N ARG A 161 13.79 -0.42 -4.44
CA ARG A 161 14.86 0.44 -3.91
C ARG A 161 16.05 0.57 -4.88
N GLU A 162 16.37 -0.51 -5.59
CA GLU A 162 17.45 -0.60 -6.58
C GLU A 162 17.39 0.50 -7.66
N LEU A 163 16.19 0.92 -8.08
CA LEU A 163 16.01 1.94 -9.12
C LEU A 163 15.87 3.37 -8.57
N ARG A 164 15.70 3.56 -7.26
CA ARG A 164 15.73 4.90 -6.65
C ARG A 164 17.14 5.48 -6.56
N GLY A 165 18.18 4.63 -6.46
CA GLY A 165 19.58 5.04 -6.43
C GLY A 165 20.24 5.25 -7.80
N LEU A 166 19.55 4.91 -8.89
CA LEU A 166 20.03 5.09 -10.28
C LEU A 166 19.50 6.37 -10.93
N GLY A 167 18.92 7.28 -10.14
CA GLY A 167 18.34 8.55 -10.59
C GLY A 167 19.01 9.78 -9.99
N GLU A 168 20.20 9.64 -9.40
CA GLU A 168 21.11 10.74 -9.02
C GLU A 168 22.25 10.86 -10.04
#